data_AF-A0A3D2FBC8-F1
#
_entry.id   AF-A0A3D2FBC8-F1
#
_cell.length_a   1.000
_cell.length_b   1.000
_cell.length_c   1.000
_cell.angle_alpha   90.00
_cell.angle_beta   90.00
_cell.angle_gamma   90.00
#
_symmetry.space_group_name_H-M   'P 1'
#
loop_
_entity.id
_entity.type
_entity.pdbx_description
1 polymer ?
#
loop_
_entity_poly.entity_id
_entity_poly.type
_entity_poly.pdbx_seq_one_letter_code
_entity_poly.pdbx_strand_id
1 'polypeptide(L)'
;MSDWKQKRFWTNVGVAEVDGGFAVQLDGRGVKTPAKAPLNVPTKALADAIAAEWEAQEGVVNPNLMPFTRSANASIDKVMIQHGEVADMLAAYGDADLLCYRATDPIELVERQSEQWDPV
;
A
#
# COMPACT_ATOMS: atom_id res chain seq x y z
N MET A 1 1.30 -18.92 7.01
CA MET A 1 1.99 -17.62 6.77
C MET A 1 3.36 -17.74 7.41
N SER A 2 4.43 -17.81 6.62
CA SER A 2 5.77 -18.01 7.16
C SER A 2 6.11 -16.89 8.15
N ASP A 3 6.54 -17.28 9.36
CA ASP A 3 7.16 -16.42 10.37
C ASP A 3 8.50 -15.86 9.83
N TRP A 4 8.43 -14.93 8.88
CA TRP A 4 9.59 -14.19 8.43
C TRP A 4 9.91 -13.12 9.48
N LYS A 5 10.72 -13.48 10.47
CA LYS A 5 11.28 -12.53 11.44
C LYS A 5 12.65 -12.05 10.96
N GLN A 6 12.66 -11.17 9.97
CA GLN A 6 13.89 -10.46 9.61
C GLN A 6 14.25 -9.52 10.75
N LYS A 7 15.42 -9.73 11.37
CA LYS A 7 16.00 -8.72 12.26
C LYS A 7 16.53 -7.56 11.44
N ARG A 8 16.47 -6.34 11.99
CA ARG A 8 17.15 -5.19 11.39
C ARG A 8 18.64 -5.52 11.27
N PHE A 9 19.14 -5.49 10.04
CA PHE A 9 20.54 -5.81 9.73
C PHE A 9 21.27 -4.62 9.08
N TRP A 10 20.59 -3.49 8.93
CA TRP A 10 21.10 -2.29 8.27
C TRP A 10 21.31 -1.14 9.24
N THR A 11 22.26 -0.27 8.91
CA THR A 11 22.53 0.96 9.65
C THR A 11 21.82 2.14 8.99
N ASN A 12 22.05 2.36 7.70
CA ASN A 12 21.58 3.52 6.96
C ASN A 12 20.46 3.15 6.00
N VAL A 13 19.43 3.99 5.93
CA VAL A 13 18.40 3.93 4.89
C VAL A 13 18.55 5.13 3.96
N GLY A 14 18.43 4.91 2.66
CA GLY A 14 18.53 5.97 1.66
C GLY A 14 17.56 5.76 0.50
N VAL A 15 17.43 6.80 -0.31
CA VAL A 15 16.67 6.79 -1.56
C VAL A 15 17.61 7.13 -2.70
N ALA A 16 17.57 6.32 -3.76
CA ALA A 16 18.32 6.54 -4.98
C ALA A 16 17.38 6.63 -6.18
N GLU A 17 17.64 7.59 -7.06
CA GLU A 17 16.98 7.65 -8.36
C GLU A 17 17.50 6.50 -9.23
N VAL A 18 16.58 5.84 -9.93
CA VAL A 18 16.85 4.72 -10.83
C VAL A 18 16.08 4.93 -12.13
N ASP A 19 16.40 4.15 -13.16
CA ASP A 19 15.63 4.21 -14.40
C ASP A 19 14.15 3.88 -14.13
N GLY A 20 13.27 4.82 -14.47
CA GLY A 20 11.82 4.70 -14.26
C GLY A 20 11.31 4.94 -12.84
N GLY A 21 12.12 5.45 -11.89
CA GLY A 21 11.60 5.85 -10.57
C GLY A 21 12.65 5.99 -9.46
N PHE A 22 12.28 5.57 -8.26
CA PHE A 22 13.10 5.70 -7.05
C PHE A 22 13.18 4.36 -6.32
N ALA A 23 14.39 3.97 -5.91
CA ALA A 23 14.65 2.76 -5.16
C ALA A 23 15.03 3.11 -3.71
N VAL A 24 14.47 2.37 -2.76
CA VAL A 24 14.89 2.44 -1.35
C VAL A 24 16.09 1.51 -1.16
N GLN A 25 17.11 2.01 -0.47
CA GLN A 25 18.37 1.31 -0.23
C GLN A 25 18.64 1.16 1.26
N LEU A 26 19.08 -0.03 1.67
CA LEU A 26 19.56 -0.34 3.01
C LEU A 26 21.07 -0.58 2.93
N ASP A 27 21.88 0.26 3.55
CA ASP A 27 23.34 0.28 3.43
C ASP A 27 23.82 0.21 1.96
N GLY A 28 23.16 0.99 1.08
CA GLY A 28 23.46 1.06 -0.35
C GLY A 28 22.92 -0.10 -1.19
N ARG A 29 22.20 -1.07 -0.59
CA ARG A 29 21.59 -2.19 -1.31
C ARG A 29 20.10 -1.96 -1.51
N GLY A 30 19.64 -2.02 -2.77
CA GLY A 30 18.23 -1.89 -3.10
C GLY A 30 17.35 -2.93 -2.40
N VAL A 31 16.25 -2.47 -1.81
CA VAL A 31 15.23 -3.34 -1.22
C VAL A 31 14.51 -4.12 -2.31
N LYS A 32 14.13 -5.35 -1.99
CA LYS A 32 13.35 -6.20 -2.88
C LYS A 32 12.01 -6.57 -2.25
N THR A 33 11.03 -6.82 -3.11
CA THR A 33 9.73 -7.35 -2.71
C THR A 33 9.87 -8.81 -2.25
N PRO A 34 8.86 -9.37 -1.54
CA PRO A 34 8.82 -10.80 -1.22
C PRO A 34 8.94 -11.73 -2.45
N ALA A 35 8.44 -11.30 -3.62
CA ALA A 35 8.63 -12.03 -4.89
C ALA A 35 10.00 -11.79 -5.55
N LYS A 36 10.93 -11.12 -4.85
CA LYS A 36 12.31 -10.79 -5.28
C LYS A 36 12.40 -9.77 -6.42
N ALA A 37 11.34 -9.03 -6.72
CA ALA A 37 11.37 -7.91 -7.64
C ALA A 37 12.05 -6.68 -6.98
N PRO A 38 12.65 -5.76 -7.75
CA PRO A 38 13.12 -4.48 -7.21
C PRO A 38 11.95 -3.66 -6.63
N LEU A 39 12.10 -3.13 -5.40
CA LEU A 39 11.13 -2.23 -4.80
C LEU A 39 11.36 -0.81 -5.32
N ASN A 40 10.96 -0.58 -6.57
CA ASN A 40 11.03 0.73 -7.22
C ASN A 40 9.65 1.39 -7.19
N VAL A 41 9.59 2.66 -6.82
CA VAL A 41 8.35 3.44 -6.74
C VAL A 41 8.41 4.66 -7.66
N PRO A 42 7.26 5.13 -8.20
CA PRO A 42 7.24 6.15 -9.25
C PRO A 42 7.57 7.56 -8.75
N THR A 43 7.47 7.83 -7.45
CA THR A 43 7.66 9.17 -6.89
C THR A 43 8.66 9.17 -5.75
N LYS A 44 9.45 10.24 -5.67
CA LYS A 44 10.40 10.44 -4.58
C LYS A 44 9.70 10.48 -3.22
N ALA A 45 8.54 11.14 -3.13
CA ALA A 45 7.79 11.25 -1.88
C ALA A 45 7.38 9.89 -1.31
N LEU A 46 6.96 8.95 -2.17
CA LEU A 46 6.65 7.58 -1.73
C LEU A 46 7.92 6.83 -1.32
N ALA A 47 9.03 7.01 -2.03
CA ALA A 47 10.31 6.41 -1.65
C ALA A 47 10.81 6.93 -0.30
N ASP A 48 10.71 8.23 -0.05
CA ASP A 48 11.08 8.87 1.22
C ASP A 48 10.19 8.35 2.37
N ALA A 49 8.88 8.18 2.13
CA ALA A 49 7.97 7.60 3.12
C ALA A 49 8.31 6.13 3.43
N ILE A 50 8.60 5.32 2.41
CA ILE A 50 9.05 3.94 2.59
C ILE A 50 10.38 3.91 3.35
N ALA A 51 11.34 4.75 2.98
CA ALA A 51 12.63 4.86 3.66
C ALA A 51 12.45 5.18 5.15
N ALA A 52 11.54 6.10 5.50
CA ALA A 52 11.21 6.40 6.89
C ALA A 52 10.64 5.18 7.64
N GLU A 53 9.81 4.34 7.01
CA GLU A 53 9.32 3.10 7.62
C GLU A 53 10.45 2.12 7.94
N TRP A 54 11.41 1.96 7.02
CA TRP A 54 12.59 1.10 7.20
C TRP A 54 13.55 1.66 8.26
N GLU A 55 13.69 2.98 8.34
CA GLU A 55 14.51 3.67 9.34
C GLU A 55 13.89 3.55 10.75
N ALA A 56 12.56 3.49 10.84
CA ALA A 56 11.84 3.35 12.11
C ALA A 56 11.78 1.90 12.66
N GLN A 57 12.24 0.89 11.91
CA GLN A 57 12.22 -0.49 12.42
C GLN A 57 13.29 -0.72 13.49
N GLU A 58 12.91 -1.33 14.60
CA GLU A 58 13.83 -1.68 15.69
C GLU A 58 13.80 -3.18 15.97
N GLY A 59 14.98 -3.80 16.12
CA GLY A 59 15.10 -5.22 16.46
C GLY A 59 14.61 -6.16 15.36
N VAL A 60 13.30 -6.39 15.28
CA VAL A 60 12.63 -7.26 14.29
C VAL A 60 11.70 -6.41 13.44
N VAL A 61 11.79 -6.57 12.12
CA VAL A 61 10.90 -5.91 11.16
C VAL A 61 9.45 -6.28 11.47
N ASN A 62 8.62 -5.26 11.68
CA ASN A 62 7.19 -5.40 11.89
C ASN A 62 6.42 -4.87 10.67
N PRO A 63 5.94 -5.74 9.77
CA PRO A 63 5.21 -5.32 8.58
C PRO A 63 3.96 -4.48 8.87
N ASN A 64 3.36 -4.56 10.07
CA ASN A 64 2.19 -3.77 10.46
C ASN A 64 2.50 -2.29 10.65
N LEU A 65 3.76 -1.95 10.84
CA LEU A 65 4.26 -0.58 10.93
C LEU A 65 4.80 -0.07 9.58
N MET A 66 4.58 -0.81 8.50
CA MET A 66 5.10 -0.50 7.16
C MET A 66 4.01 -0.50 6.08
N PRO A 67 2.94 0.31 6.21
CA PRO A 67 1.85 0.36 5.25
C PRO A 67 2.27 0.74 3.82
N PHE A 68 3.20 1.67 3.64
CA PHE A 68 3.68 2.09 2.32
C PHE A 68 4.49 0.98 1.65
N THR A 69 5.41 0.36 2.40
CA THR A 69 6.18 -0.80 1.91
C THR A 69 5.26 -1.96 1.52
N ARG A 70 4.26 -2.25 2.35
CA ARG A 70 3.28 -3.32 2.08
C ARG A 70 2.46 -3.03 0.83
N SER A 71 2.00 -1.80 0.68
CA SER A 71 1.21 -1.37 -0.49
C SER A 71 2.06 -1.44 -1.76
N ALA A 72 3.30 -0.95 -1.73
CA ALA A 72 4.22 -1.03 -2.86
C ALA A 72 4.53 -2.49 -3.26
N ASN A 73 4.78 -3.37 -2.28
CA ASN A 73 4.98 -4.80 -2.54
C ASN A 73 3.75 -5.44 -3.22
N ALA A 74 2.54 -5.16 -2.71
CA ALA A 74 1.31 -5.69 -3.29
C ALA A 74 1.09 -5.17 -4.73
N SER A 75 1.38 -3.88 -4.96
CA SER A 75 1.28 -3.29 -6.29
C SER A 75 2.25 -3.94 -7.27
N ILE A 76 3.52 -4.11 -6.88
CA ILE A 76 4.57 -4.67 -7.75
C ILE A 76 4.35 -6.17 -8.01
N ASP A 77 4.10 -6.94 -6.97
CA ASP A 77 4.06 -8.41 -7.07
C ASP A 77 2.72 -8.93 -7.61
N LYS A 78 1.64 -8.15 -7.52
CA LYS A 78 0.30 -8.58 -7.92
C LYS A 78 -0.41 -7.62 -8.87
N VAL A 79 -0.66 -6.38 -8.43
CA VAL A 79 -1.57 -5.47 -9.15
C VAL A 79 -1.04 -5.10 -10.53
N MET A 80 0.26 -4.82 -10.68
CA MET A 80 0.83 -4.50 -12.00
C MET A 80 0.73 -5.67 -12.98
N ILE A 81 0.82 -6.91 -12.49
CA ILE A 81 0.72 -8.12 -13.33
C ILE A 81 -0.75 -8.39 -13.72
N GLN A 82 -1.68 -8.16 -12.79
CA GLN A 82 -3.12 -8.45 -12.93
C GLN A 82 -3.96 -7.17 -13.09
N HIS A 83 -3.39 -6.10 -13.67
CA HIS A 83 -3.99 -4.77 -13.63
C HIS A 83 -5.43 -4.74 -14.18
N GLY A 84 -5.66 -5.38 -15.33
CA GLY A 84 -6.99 -5.46 -15.94
C GLY A 84 -8.01 -6.14 -15.03
N GLU A 85 -7.68 -7.33 -14.52
CA GLU A 85 -8.56 -8.09 -13.63
C GLU A 85 -8.86 -7.34 -12.32
N VAL A 86 -7.86 -6.65 -11.76
CA VAL A 86 -8.05 -5.82 -10.56
C VAL A 86 -8.93 -4.61 -10.87
N ALA A 87 -8.72 -3.94 -12.01
CA ALA A 87 -9.54 -2.81 -12.43
C ALA A 87 -11.01 -3.23 -12.65
N ASP A 88 -11.24 -4.35 -13.33
CA ASP A 88 -12.60 -4.87 -13.58
C ASP A 88 -13.29 -5.28 -12.28
N MET A 89 -12.57 -5.96 -11.38
CA MET A 89 -13.08 -6.32 -10.05
C MET A 89 -13.48 -5.09 -9.24
N LEU A 90 -12.67 -4.02 -9.27
CA LEU A 90 -12.97 -2.77 -8.58
C LEU A 90 -14.16 -2.04 -9.22
N ALA A 91 -14.24 -2.01 -10.56
CA ALA A 91 -15.37 -1.41 -11.26
C ALA A 91 -16.70 -2.12 -10.94
N ALA A 92 -16.68 -3.45 -10.76
CA ALA A 92 -17.86 -4.23 -10.40
C ALA A 92 -18.46 -3.85 -9.03
N TYR A 93 -17.72 -3.19 -8.13
CA TYR A 93 -18.30 -2.65 -6.89
C TYR A 93 -19.34 -1.57 -7.16
N GLY A 94 -19.31 -0.90 -8.32
CA GLY A 94 -20.35 0.07 -8.69
C GLY A 94 -21.76 -0.54 -8.75
N ASP A 95 -21.88 -1.83 -9.09
CA ASP A 95 -23.17 -2.53 -9.11
C ASP A 95 -23.72 -2.79 -7.70
N ALA A 96 -22.84 -2.80 -6.70
CA ALA A 96 -23.14 -3.11 -5.30
C ALA A 96 -22.62 -2.01 -4.35
N ASP A 97 -22.62 -0.76 -4.82
CA ASP A 97 -21.95 0.34 -4.11
C ASP A 97 -22.66 0.65 -2.79
N LEU A 98 -21.89 0.78 -1.71
CA LEU A 98 -22.39 1.08 -0.37
C LEU A 98 -23.36 2.29 -0.35
N LEU A 99 -23.09 3.30 -1.18
CA LEU A 99 -23.88 4.52 -1.22
C LEU A 99 -25.23 4.34 -1.92
N CYS A 100 -25.40 3.26 -2.69
CA CYS A 100 -26.63 2.98 -3.42
C CYS A 100 -27.63 2.11 -2.64
N TYR A 101 -27.21 1.46 -1.55
CA TYR A 101 -28.06 0.60 -0.72
C TYR A 101 -28.44 1.31 0.59
N ARG A 102 -29.54 2.07 0.54
CA ARG A 102 -30.01 2.89 1.67
C ARG A 102 -30.84 2.08 2.67
N ALA A 103 -30.71 2.45 3.93
CA ALA A 103 -31.61 1.95 4.98
C ALA A 103 -33.03 2.47 4.73
N THR A 104 -34.03 1.68 5.13
CA THR A 104 -35.44 2.09 5.12
C THR A 104 -35.92 2.57 6.49
N ASP A 105 -35.19 2.22 7.55
CA ASP A 105 -35.50 2.50 8.94
C ASP A 105 -34.23 2.31 9.81
N PRO A 106 -34.19 2.91 11.01
CA PRO A 106 -35.09 3.95 11.50
C PRO A 106 -34.85 5.30 10.78
N ILE A 107 -35.81 6.24 10.86
CA ILE A 107 -35.78 7.49 10.07
C ILE A 107 -34.50 8.30 10.29
N GLU A 108 -33.97 8.28 11.51
CA GLU A 108 -32.74 8.98 11.88
C GLU A 108 -31.52 8.46 11.09
N LEU A 109 -31.51 7.16 10.75
CA LEU A 109 -30.45 6.59 9.91
C LEU A 109 -30.63 6.98 8.44
N VAL A 110 -31.86 7.00 7.95
CA VAL A 110 -32.18 7.39 6.56
C VAL A 110 -31.77 8.84 6.29
N GLU A 111 -32.15 9.75 7.20
CA GLU A 111 -31.80 11.17 7.10
C GLU A 111 -30.29 11.37 7.14
N ARG A 112 -29.60 10.69 8.08
CA ARG A 112 -28.14 10.78 8.20
C ARG A 112 -27.40 10.22 6.98
N GLN A 113 -27.88 9.11 6.40
CA GLN A 113 -27.32 8.58 5.17
C GLN A 113 -27.52 9.58 4.02
N SER A 114 -28.70 10.17 3.89
CA SER A 114 -28.97 11.14 2.81
C SER A 114 -28.10 12.39 2.93
N GLU A 115 -28.03 13.00 4.11
CA GLU A 115 -27.22 14.20 4.35
C GLU A 115 -25.73 13.99 4.03
N GLN A 116 -25.18 12.82 4.40
CA GLN A 116 -23.74 12.55 4.31
C GLN A 116 -23.32 11.87 3.00
N TRP A 117 -24.22 11.10 2.36
CA TRP A 117 -23.87 10.27 1.19
C TRP A 117 -24.39 10.83 -0.14
N ASP A 118 -25.44 11.64 -0.17
CA ASP A 118 -25.93 12.25 -1.42
C ASP A 118 -24.93 13.21 -2.10
N PRO A 119 -24.05 13.95 -1.38
CA PRO A 119 -23.08 14.86 -2.01
C PRO A 119 -21.87 14.18 -2.66
N VAL A 120 -21.66 12.89 -2.42
CA VAL A 120 -20.51 12.11 -2.90
C VAL A 120 -20.82 11.46 -4.24
#